data_AF-A0A1Y1L2E6-F1
#
_entry.id   AF-A0A1Y1L2E6-F1
#
_cell.length_a   1.000
_cell.length_b   1.000
_cell.length_c   1.000
_cell.angle_alpha   90.00
_cell.angle_beta   90.00
_cell.angle_gamma   90.00
#
_symmetry.space_group_name_H-M   'P 1'
#
loop_
_entity.id
_entity.type
_entity.pdbx_description
1 polymer ?
#
loop_
_entity_poly.entity_id
_entity_poly.type
_entity_poly.pdbx_seq_one_letter_code
_entity_poly.pdbx_strand_id
1 'polypeptide(L)'
;DVLAGDLSAANPYMTPLDTEEAWLDGIGDVTSRVYLTVGKNEVLYDQGVKLVSLLRRRNATCQIRLDESEREAHDFILIENIFGKPGDATSRMKSWFKGTITAS
;
A
#
# COMPACT_ATOMS: atom_id res chain seq x y z
N ASP A 1 27.37 2.07 18.01
CA ASP A 1 26.02 2.36 17.50
C ASP A 1 25.91 2.00 16.03
N VAL A 2 25.48 0.77 15.77
CA VAL A 2 25.02 0.38 14.44
C VAL A 2 23.59 0.91 14.36
N LEU A 3 23.43 2.06 13.70
CA LEU A 3 22.11 2.47 13.22
C LEU A 3 21.58 1.31 12.37
N ALA A 4 20.32 0.93 12.57
CA ALA A 4 19.67 -0.23 11.96
C ALA A 4 20.20 -0.49 10.53
N GLY A 5 20.76 -1.69 10.34
CA GLY A 5 21.64 -2.03 9.24
C GLY A 5 21.03 -1.82 7.87
N ASP A 6 21.90 -1.57 6.90
CA ASP A 6 21.60 -1.52 5.48
C ASP A 6 20.71 -2.69 5.04
N LEU A 7 19.40 -2.44 4.91
CA LEU A 7 18.39 -3.40 4.45
C LEU A 7 18.28 -3.40 2.92
N SER A 8 19.18 -2.74 2.19
CA SER A 8 19.19 -2.85 0.71
C SER A 8 19.44 -4.29 0.23
N ALA A 9 20.03 -5.13 1.09
CA ALA A 9 20.17 -6.57 0.89
C ALA A 9 18.94 -7.40 1.36
N ALA A 10 17.98 -6.79 2.06
CA ALA A 10 16.73 -7.42 2.44
C ALA A 10 15.77 -7.51 1.24
N ASN A 11 14.74 -8.36 1.35
CA ASN A 11 13.73 -8.54 0.32
C ASN A 11 13.18 -7.16 -0.11
N PRO A 12 13.40 -6.70 -1.36
CA PRO A 12 12.99 -5.37 -1.81
C PRO A 12 11.48 -5.12 -1.72
N TYR A 13 10.67 -6.18 -1.63
CA TYR A 13 9.23 -6.06 -1.38
C TYR A 13 8.89 -5.67 0.06
N MET A 14 9.80 -5.85 1.02
CA MET A 14 9.59 -5.43 2.42
C MET A 14 9.83 -3.93 2.61
N THR A 15 10.82 -3.38 1.89
CA THR A 15 11.24 -1.99 2.00
C THR A 15 11.43 -1.37 0.60
N PRO A 16 10.35 -1.25 -0.20
CA PRO A 16 10.45 -0.85 -1.61
C PRO A 16 10.96 0.58 -1.81
N LEU A 17 11.00 1.40 -0.76
CA LEU A 17 11.55 2.75 -0.79
C LEU A 17 13.02 2.83 -0.34
N ASP A 18 13.58 1.73 0.20
CA ASP A 18 14.97 1.65 0.65
C ASP A 18 15.86 0.91 -0.38
N THR A 19 15.31 0.59 -1.55
CA THR A 19 16.01 -0.01 -2.69
C THR A 19 16.10 0.98 -3.86
N GLU A 20 16.72 0.56 -4.97
CA GLU A 20 16.75 1.35 -6.19
C GLU A 20 15.31 1.57 -6.72
N GLU A 21 14.94 2.83 -6.99
CA GLU A 21 13.58 3.17 -7.47
C GLU A 21 13.15 2.37 -8.71
N ALA A 22 14.10 1.99 -9.58
CA ALA A 22 13.88 1.20 -10.78
C ALA A 22 13.44 -0.24 -10.49
N TRP A 23 13.59 -0.73 -9.26
CA TRP A 23 13.12 -2.05 -8.84
C TRP A 23 11.61 -2.27 -9.08
N LEU A 24 10.82 -1.20 -9.02
CA LEU A 24 9.37 -1.24 -9.24
C LEU A 24 8.97 -1.08 -10.72
N ASP A 25 9.93 -0.96 -11.62
CA ASP A 25 9.66 -0.95 -13.05
C ASP A 25 9.02 -2.29 -13.47
N GLY A 26 8.05 -2.24 -14.39
CA GLY A 26 7.34 -3.44 -14.85
C GLY A 26 6.26 -3.96 -13.89
N ILE A 27 5.95 -3.26 -12.79
CA ILE A 27 4.86 -3.67 -11.88
C ILE A 27 3.51 -3.86 -12.60
N GLY A 28 3.28 -3.11 -13.68
CA GLY A 28 2.07 -3.23 -14.49
C GLY A 28 1.99 -4.51 -15.32
N ASP A 29 3.11 -5.20 -15.54
CA ASP A 29 3.15 -6.52 -16.18
C ASP A 29 2.77 -7.63 -15.18
N VAL A 30 2.91 -7.35 -13.87
CA VAL A 30 2.56 -8.28 -12.77
C VAL A 30 1.09 -8.13 -12.37
N THR A 31 0.60 -6.89 -12.28
CA THR A 31 -0.79 -6.61 -11.91
C THR A 31 -1.36 -5.45 -12.71
N SER A 32 -2.62 -5.57 -13.13
CA SER A 32 -3.33 -4.50 -13.83
C SER A 32 -3.85 -3.41 -12.87
N ARG A 33 -3.90 -3.67 -11.56
CA ARG A 33 -4.51 -2.79 -10.57
C ARG A 33 -3.73 -2.83 -9.25
N VAL A 34 -3.44 -1.66 -8.70
CA VAL A 34 -2.85 -1.47 -7.37
C VAL A 34 -3.79 -0.60 -6.55
N TYR A 35 -4.10 -1.06 -5.34
CA TYR A 35 -4.87 -0.29 -4.38
C TYR A 35 -4.13 -0.23 -3.06
N LEU A 36 -3.94 1.00 -2.59
CA LEU A 36 -3.31 1.27 -1.31
C LEU A 36 -4.26 2.11 -0.45
N THR A 37 -4.43 1.68 0.79
CA THR A 37 -5.11 2.44 1.84
C THR A 37 -4.09 2.82 2.89
N VAL A 38 -4.09 4.09 3.30
CA VAL A 38 -3.25 4.55 4.43
C VAL A 38 -4.08 5.40 5.37
N GLY A 39 -3.82 5.27 6.66
CA GLY A 39 -4.40 6.10 7.70
C GLY A 39 -3.42 7.19 8.15
N LYS A 40 -3.87 8.42 8.35
CA LYS A 40 -2.99 9.52 8.79
C LYS A 40 -2.42 9.34 10.20
N ASN A 41 -2.99 8.42 11.00
CA ASN A 41 -2.48 8.06 12.32
C ASN A 41 -1.60 6.79 12.28
N GLU A 42 -1.28 6.27 11.10
CA GLU A 42 -0.45 5.09 10.94
C GLU A 42 1.04 5.45 10.76
N VAL A 43 1.92 4.56 11.20
CA VAL A 43 3.37 4.83 11.26
C VAL A 43 4.02 4.85 9.87
N LEU A 44 3.39 4.22 8.86
CA LEU A 44 3.91 4.13 7.49
C LEU A 44 3.19 5.07 6.52
N TYR A 45 2.42 6.05 7.01
CA TYR A 45 1.62 6.94 6.17
C TYR A 45 2.46 7.59 5.05
N ASP A 46 3.59 8.19 5.42
CA ASP A 46 4.48 8.85 4.47
C ASP A 46 5.05 7.86 3.44
N GLN A 47 5.39 6.65 3.87
CA GLN A 47 5.92 5.60 3.02
C GLN A 47 4.87 5.13 2.02
N GLY A 48 3.62 4.95 2.44
CA GLY A 48 2.55 4.58 1.52
C GLY A 48 2.27 5.66 0.46
N VAL A 49 2.23 6.94 0.88
CA VAL A 49 2.08 8.07 -0.05
C VAL A 49 3.27 8.18 -1.00
N LYS A 50 4.50 8.00 -0.51
CA LYS A 50 5.73 8.01 -1.32
C LYS A 50 5.77 6.86 -2.32
N LEU A 51 5.32 5.66 -1.95
CA LEU A 51 5.24 4.50 -2.85
C LEU A 51 4.32 4.79 -4.03
N VAL A 52 3.09 5.26 -3.78
CA VAL A 52 2.16 5.62 -4.86
C VAL A 52 2.71 6.75 -5.73
N SER A 53 3.35 7.74 -5.10
CA SER A 53 3.99 8.84 -5.83
C SER A 53 5.11 8.33 -6.74
N LEU A 54 5.94 7.40 -6.24
CA LEU A 54 6.99 6.75 -7.02
C LEU A 54 6.42 6.00 -8.22
N LEU A 55 5.42 5.13 -8.01
CA LEU A 55 4.80 4.36 -9.10
C LEU A 55 4.23 5.26 -10.20
N ARG A 56 3.61 6.39 -9.82
CA ARG A 56 3.13 7.39 -10.78
C ARG A 56 4.27 8.08 -11.54
N ARG A 57 5.34 8.49 -10.85
CA ARG A 57 6.53 9.11 -11.48
C ARG A 57 7.24 8.17 -12.44
N ARG A 58 7.23 6.86 -12.17
CA ARG A 58 7.81 5.81 -13.02
C ARG A 58 6.90 5.37 -14.18
N ASN A 59 5.76 6.03 -14.38
CA ASN A 59 4.78 5.69 -15.41
C ASN A 59 4.32 4.23 -15.36
N ALA A 60 4.08 3.69 -14.15
CA ALA A 60 3.51 2.36 -14.00
C ALA A 60 2.19 2.26 -14.78
N THR A 61 2.05 1.21 -15.61
CA THR A 61 0.93 1.04 -16.53
C THR A 61 -0.35 0.52 -15.85
N CYS A 62 -0.24 0.06 -14.60
CA CYS A 62 -1.38 -0.40 -13.81
C CYS A 62 -2.27 0.76 -13.33
N GLN A 63 -3.55 0.46 -13.07
CA GLN A 63 -4.46 1.42 -12.45
C GLN A 63 -4.14 1.54 -10.95
N ILE A 64 -3.72 2.73 -10.52
CA ILE A 64 -3.32 2.97 -9.13
C ILE A 64 -4.37 3.81 -8.41
N ARG A 65 -4.92 3.28 -7.31
CA ARG A 65 -5.79 4.02 -6.38
C ARG A 65 -5.12 4.13 -5.01
N LEU A 66 -5.15 5.34 -4.46
CA LEU A 66 -4.73 5.64 -3.09
C LEU A 66 -5.91 6.25 -2.35
N ASP A 67 -6.30 5.65 -1.23
CA ASP A 67 -7.28 6.23 -0.31
C ASP A 67 -6.60 6.55 1.02
N GLU A 68 -6.64 7.82 1.40
CA GLU A 68 -6.12 8.32 2.67
C GLU A 68 -7.26 8.52 3.66
N SER A 69 -7.12 8.01 4.88
CA SER A 69 -8.12 8.09 5.93
C SER A 69 -7.63 8.94 7.11
N GLU A 70 -8.45 9.88 7.57
CA GLU A 70 -8.06 10.83 8.64
C GLU A 70 -7.86 10.17 10.01
N ARG A 71 -8.46 9.00 10.27
CA ARG A 71 -8.53 8.42 11.62
C ARG A 71 -8.00 6.99 11.74
N GLU A 72 -7.72 6.33 10.62
CA GLU A 72 -7.24 4.95 10.63
C GLU A 72 -5.78 4.88 11.13
N ALA A 73 -5.47 3.85 11.91
CA ALA A 73 -4.10 3.46 12.25
C ALA A 73 -3.73 2.16 11.54
N HIS A 74 -2.48 1.72 11.70
CA HIS A 74 -1.87 0.63 10.92
C HIS A 74 -2.73 -0.64 10.83
N ASP A 75 -3.21 -1.13 11.97
CA ASP A 75 -3.90 -2.43 12.07
C ASP A 75 -5.43 -2.33 12.15
N PHE A 76 -6.04 -1.24 11.68
CA PHE A 76 -7.48 -1.05 11.86
C PHE A 76 -8.33 -2.15 11.20
N ILE A 77 -7.91 -2.71 10.06
CA ILE A 77 -8.59 -3.87 9.46
C ILE A 77 -8.57 -5.08 10.41
N LEU A 78 -7.43 -5.34 11.07
CA LEU A 78 -7.31 -6.43 12.05
C LEU A 78 -8.18 -6.17 13.28
N ILE A 79 -8.15 -4.93 13.81
CA ILE A 79 -8.95 -4.54 14.98
C ILE A 79 -10.45 -4.69 14.69
N GLU A 80 -10.93 -4.22 13.54
CA GLU A 80 -12.33 -4.38 13.12
C GLU A 80 -12.74 -5.85 13.07
N ASN A 81 -11.84 -6.74 12.62
CA ASN A 81 -12.08 -8.18 12.62
C ASN A 81 -12.11 -8.77 14.04
N ILE A 82 -11.21 -8.36 14.94
CA ILE A 82 -11.20 -8.80 16.35
C ILE A 82 -12.52 -8.47 17.04
N PHE A 83 -13.09 -7.29 16.76
CA PHE A 83 -14.39 -6.90 17.31
C PHE A 83 -15.59 -7.44 16.50
N GLY A 84 -15.35 -8.20 15.43
CA GLY A 84 -16.40 -8.78 14.58
C GLY A 84 -17.29 -7.75 13.88
N LYS A 85 -16.85 -6.49 13.81
CA LYS A 85 -17.62 -5.37 13.26
C LYS A 85 -16.80 -4.68 12.18
N PRO A 86 -17.09 -4.92 10.89
CA PRO A 86 -16.46 -4.19 9.80
C PRO A 86 -16.66 -2.69 10.00
N GLY A 87 -15.55 -1.96 10.05
CA GLY A 87 -15.51 -0.50 10.05
C GLY A 87 -15.18 0.02 8.66
N ASP A 88 -14.71 1.26 8.60
CA ASP A 88 -14.44 1.96 7.35
C ASP A 88 -13.32 1.28 6.57
N ALA A 89 -12.25 0.80 7.24
CA ALA A 89 -11.09 0.22 6.58
C ALA A 89 -11.46 -1.09 5.85
N THR A 90 -12.12 -2.02 6.55
CA THR A 90 -12.58 -3.29 5.97
C THR A 90 -13.63 -3.05 4.89
N SER A 91 -14.55 -2.10 5.10
CA SER A 91 -15.63 -1.82 4.15
C SER A 91 -15.07 -1.28 2.83
N ARG A 92 -14.08 -0.38 2.90
CA ARG A 92 -13.41 0.20 1.73
C ARG A 92 -12.64 -0.86 0.94
N MET A 93 -11.85 -1.69 1.62
CA MET A 93 -11.10 -2.80 1.01
C MET A 93 -12.03 -3.79 0.31
N LYS A 94 -13.13 -4.20 0.97
CA LYS A 94 -14.13 -5.09 0.38
C LYS A 94 -14.82 -4.47 -0.82
N SER A 95 -15.17 -3.18 -0.74
CA SER A 95 -15.81 -2.45 -1.84
C SER A 95 -14.90 -2.39 -3.07
N TRP A 96 -13.63 -2.03 -2.88
CA TRP A 96 -12.65 -2.01 -3.96
C TRP A 96 -12.45 -3.40 -4.57
N PHE A 97 -12.22 -4.43 -3.73
CA PHE A 97 -11.97 -5.78 -4.22
C PHE A 97 -13.15 -6.33 -5.01
N LYS A 98 -14.39 -6.15 -4.51
CA LYS A 98 -15.61 -6.53 -5.22
C LYS A 98 -15.69 -5.83 -6.57
N GLY A 99 -15.46 -4.53 -6.62
CA GLY A 99 -15.45 -3.76 -7.87
C GLY A 99 -14.42 -4.31 -8.87
N THR A 100 -13.22 -4.65 -8.39
CA THR A 100 -12.14 -5.21 -9.20
C THR A 100 -12.51 -6.56 -9.83
N ILE A 101 -13.08 -7.49 -9.06
CA ILE A 101 -13.42 -8.82 -9.59
C ILE A 101 -14.65 -8.81 -10.50
N THR A 102 -15.58 -7.86 -10.30
CA THR A 102 -16.77 -7.72 -11.17
C THR A 102 -16.51 -6.98 -12.47
N ALA A 103 -15.45 -6.16 -12.53
CA ALA A 103 -15.08 -5.39 -13.71
C ALA A 103 -14.13 -6.17 -14.66
N SER A 104 -14.14 -7.50 -14.58
CA SER A 104 -13.34 -8.41 -15.40
C SER A 104 -14.02 -8.72 -16.73
#